data_AF-A0A2K3PJ01-F1
#
_entry.id   AF-A0A2K3PJ01-F1
#
_cell.length_a   1.000
_cell.length_b   1.000
_cell.length_c   1.000
_cell.angle_alpha   90.00
_cell.angle_beta   90.00
_cell.angle_gamma   90.00
#
_symmetry.space_group_name_H-M   'P 1'
#
loop_
_entity.id
_entity.type
_entity.pdbx_description
1 polymer ?
#
loop_
_entity_poly.entity_id
_entity_poly.type
_entity_poly.pdbx_seq_one_letter_code
_entity_poly.pdbx_strand_id
1 'polypeptide(L)'
;MVVDKVSLEFMRENTTVKEDNAGGKWVGIWRLVLLKNQPYDEPRRNGKVPKIITHRLFPQAHYSIWIDGKMELVVDPLLILERYLWRGKNTFAIAQHKHHRNIYEEADANKRRKRYARPLIDLHMKIYYYEGMKPWSSSKKTISGLGVGSDHKLDIYLAPSGS
;
A
#
# COMPACT_ATOMS: atom_id res chain seq x y z
N MET A 1 -7.31 -8.48 -8.36
CA MET A 1 -8.12 -7.69 -7.42
C MET A 1 -8.64 -8.60 -6.32
N VAL A 2 -8.30 -8.32 -5.06
CA VAL A 2 -8.85 -9.07 -3.92
C VAL A 2 -10.20 -8.45 -3.54
N VAL A 3 -11.22 -9.27 -3.38
CA VAL A 3 -12.59 -8.85 -3.06
C VAL A 3 -13.15 -9.69 -1.92
N ASP A 4 -14.04 -9.12 -1.12
CA ASP A 4 -14.82 -9.88 -0.15
C ASP A 4 -16.09 -10.46 -0.78
N LYS A 5 -16.83 -11.27 -0.01
CA LYS A 5 -18.01 -11.97 -0.51
C LYS A 5 -19.09 -10.98 -0.98
N VAL A 6 -19.35 -9.96 -0.17
CA VAL A 6 -20.36 -8.92 -0.46
C VAL A 6 -19.99 -8.15 -1.73
N SER A 7 -18.73 -7.73 -1.87
CA SER A 7 -18.27 -7.03 -3.07
C SER A 7 -18.30 -7.93 -4.31
N LEU A 8 -17.99 -9.22 -4.16
CA LEU A 8 -18.05 -10.17 -5.27
C LEU A 8 -19.50 -10.39 -5.75
N GLU A 9 -20.45 -10.51 -4.83
CA GLU A 9 -21.88 -10.61 -5.15
C GLU A 9 -22.37 -9.34 -5.86
N PHE A 10 -22.05 -8.17 -5.31
CA PHE A 10 -22.35 -6.89 -5.94
C PHE A 10 -21.77 -6.78 -7.35
N MET A 11 -20.52 -7.18 -7.57
CA MET A 11 -19.89 -7.16 -8.91
C MET A 11 -20.54 -8.13 -9.89
N ARG A 12 -21.05 -9.28 -9.42
CA ARG A 12 -21.76 -10.24 -10.28
C ARG A 12 -23.10 -9.69 -10.77
N GLU A 13 -23.78 -8.92 -9.93
CA GLU A 13 -25.06 -8.31 -10.28
C GLU A 13 -24.88 -7.07 -11.19
N ASN A 14 -23.80 -6.30 -10.98
CA ASN A 14 -23.63 -4.99 -11.60
C ASN A 14 -22.56 -4.94 -12.70
N THR A 15 -21.81 -6.01 -12.94
CA THR A 15 -20.70 -6.03 -13.91
C THR A 15 -20.58 -7.38 -14.61
N THR A 16 -20.02 -7.39 -15.82
CA THR A 16 -19.72 -8.64 -16.54
C THR A 16 -18.54 -9.36 -15.88
N VAL A 17 -18.85 -10.34 -15.04
CA VAL A 17 -17.85 -11.27 -14.48
C VAL A 17 -17.70 -12.46 -15.43
N LYS A 18 -16.49 -12.66 -15.97
CA LYS A 18 -16.13 -13.83 -16.80
C LYS A 18 -15.48 -14.91 -15.94
N GLU A 19 -15.72 -16.17 -16.27
CA GLU A 19 -15.06 -17.30 -15.64
C GLU A 19 -14.17 -18.02 -16.67
N ASP A 20 -12.93 -18.32 -16.30
CA ASP A 20 -12.00 -19.07 -17.15
C ASP A 20 -12.14 -20.58 -16.93
N ASN A 21 -11.51 -21.37 -17.80
CA ASN A 21 -11.55 -22.84 -17.74
C ASN A 21 -10.94 -23.43 -16.45
N ALA A 22 -10.17 -22.65 -15.69
CA ALA A 22 -9.58 -23.03 -14.42
C ALA A 22 -10.40 -22.53 -13.21
N GLY A 23 -11.61 -22.00 -13.42
CA GLY A 23 -12.49 -21.47 -12.37
C GLY A 23 -12.06 -20.10 -11.83
N GLY A 24 -11.14 -19.42 -12.50
CA GLY A 24 -10.77 -18.03 -12.21
C GLY A 24 -11.87 -17.08 -12.64
N LYS A 25 -12.25 -16.15 -11.76
CA LYS A 25 -13.25 -15.11 -12.05
C LYS A 25 -12.56 -13.80 -12.43
N TRP A 26 -13.10 -13.07 -13.39
CA TRP A 26 -12.46 -11.91 -14.00
C TRP A 26 -13.46 -10.77 -14.24
N VAL A 27 -13.00 -9.54 -14.08
CA VAL A 27 -13.68 -8.31 -14.51
C VAL A 27 -12.72 -7.53 -15.40
N GLY A 28 -13.04 -7.43 -16.70
CA GLY A 28 -12.08 -6.93 -17.69
C GLY A 28 -10.79 -7.76 -17.67
N ILE A 29 -9.66 -7.11 -17.40
CA ILE A 29 -8.34 -7.75 -17.26
C ILE A 29 -8.01 -8.19 -15.82
N TRP A 30 -8.89 -7.90 -14.86
CA TRP A 30 -8.61 -8.12 -13.44
C TRP A 30 -9.14 -9.46 -12.95
N ARG A 31 -8.25 -10.36 -12.54
CA ARG A 31 -8.63 -11.58 -11.81
C ARG A 31 -9.17 -11.23 -10.43
N LEU A 32 -10.37 -11.69 -10.11
CA LEU A 32 -10.99 -11.58 -8.80
C LEU A 32 -10.51 -12.72 -7.89
N VAL A 33 -10.04 -12.37 -6.71
CA VAL A 33 -9.57 -13.32 -5.69
C VAL A 33 -10.39 -13.11 -4.43
N LEU A 34 -11.21 -14.09 -4.07
CA LEU A 34 -12.12 -14.00 -2.94
C LEU A 34 -11.39 -14.20 -1.61
N LEU A 35 -11.46 -13.21 -0.73
CA LEU A 35 -11.01 -13.31 0.66
C LEU A 35 -12.15 -13.88 1.52
N LYS A 36 -12.17 -15.21 1.71
CA LYS A 36 -13.24 -15.91 2.44
C LYS A 36 -13.23 -15.65 3.95
N ASN A 37 -12.06 -15.69 4.57
CA ASN A 37 -11.91 -15.59 6.02
C ASN A 37 -11.27 -14.25 6.38
N GLN A 38 -12.10 -13.27 6.66
CA GLN A 38 -11.65 -11.95 7.08
C GLN A 38 -11.18 -11.98 8.54
N PRO A 39 -9.99 -11.45 8.86
CA PRO A 39 -9.44 -11.54 10.22
C PRO A 39 -10.00 -10.48 11.19
N TYR A 40 -10.74 -9.49 10.70
CA TYR A 40 -11.32 -8.43 11.52
C TYR A 40 -12.80 -8.24 11.21
N ASP A 41 -13.58 -7.82 12.20
CA ASP A 41 -15.00 -7.45 11.99
C ASP A 41 -15.13 -6.11 11.24
N GLU A 42 -14.12 -5.23 11.33
CA GLU A 42 -14.13 -3.92 10.68
C GLU A 42 -13.67 -4.03 9.21
N PRO A 43 -14.55 -3.77 8.20
CA PRO A 43 -14.21 -3.95 6.78
C PRO A 43 -13.01 -3.11 6.33
N ARG A 44 -12.84 -1.94 6.94
CA ARG A 44 -11.73 -1.03 6.65
C ARG A 44 -10.36 -1.63 7.01
N ARG A 45 -10.29 -2.49 8.02
CA ARG A 45 -9.05 -3.20 8.38
C ARG A 45 -8.80 -4.36 7.43
N ASN A 46 -9.86 -5.06 7.02
CA ASN A 46 -9.76 -6.14 6.05
C ASN A 46 -9.20 -5.65 4.72
N GLY A 47 -9.57 -4.45 4.27
CA GLY A 47 -8.96 -3.82 3.08
C GLY A 47 -7.44 -3.59 3.18
N LYS A 48 -6.89 -3.50 4.39
CA LYS A 48 -5.43 -3.36 4.61
C LYS A 48 -4.69 -4.69 4.59
N VAL A 49 -5.37 -5.81 4.83
CA VAL A 49 -4.75 -7.14 4.92
C VAL A 49 -4.06 -7.52 3.59
N PRO A 50 -4.74 -7.46 2.42
CA PRO A 50 -4.08 -7.77 1.16
C PRO A 50 -2.92 -6.85 0.81
N LYS A 51 -2.89 -5.63 1.37
CA LYS A 51 -1.79 -4.67 1.18
C LYS A 51 -0.54 -5.02 1.99
N ILE A 52 -0.72 -5.59 3.19
CA ILE A 52 0.39 -5.87 4.11
C ILE A 52 0.98 -7.27 3.85
N ILE A 53 0.12 -8.26 3.58
CA ILE A 53 0.54 -9.67 3.42
C ILE A 53 0.45 -10.16 1.98
N THR A 54 0.62 -9.27 0.99
CA THR A 54 0.59 -9.61 -0.45
C THR A 54 1.50 -10.80 -0.78
N HIS A 55 2.70 -10.82 -0.19
CA HIS A 55 3.70 -11.87 -0.39
C HIS A 55 3.22 -13.27 0.04
N ARG A 56 2.29 -13.36 1.01
CA ARG A 56 1.68 -14.64 1.43
C ARG A 56 0.50 -15.03 0.55
N LEU A 57 -0.29 -14.05 0.12
CA LEU A 57 -1.47 -14.29 -0.71
C LEU A 57 -1.09 -14.67 -2.15
N PHE A 58 0.04 -14.16 -2.64
CA PHE A 58 0.51 -14.36 -4.00
C PHE A 58 1.99 -14.78 -4.00
N PRO A 59 2.31 -16.02 -3.58
CA PRO A 59 3.70 -16.46 -3.43
C PRO A 59 4.47 -16.54 -4.75
N GLN A 60 3.76 -16.63 -5.87
CA GLN A 60 4.34 -16.62 -7.23
C GLN A 60 4.54 -15.19 -7.78
N ALA A 61 4.09 -14.15 -7.05
CA ALA A 61 4.28 -12.77 -7.48
C ALA A 61 5.68 -12.28 -7.11
N HIS A 62 6.45 -11.85 -8.10
CA HIS A 62 7.77 -11.25 -7.90
C HIS A 62 7.70 -9.77 -7.48
N TYR A 63 6.65 -9.08 -7.94
CA TYR A 63 6.43 -7.66 -7.66
C TYR A 63 4.96 -7.42 -7.31
N SER A 64 4.70 -6.38 -6.52
CA SER A 64 3.35 -5.90 -6.27
C SER A 64 3.32 -4.38 -6.34
N ILE A 65 2.31 -3.84 -7.01
CA ILE A 65 2.06 -2.40 -7.10
C ILE A 65 0.67 -2.17 -6.52
N TRP A 66 0.59 -1.29 -5.53
CA TRP A 66 -0.68 -0.88 -4.92
C TRP A 66 -1.04 0.52 -5.39
N ILE A 67 -2.21 0.66 -6.01
CA ILE A 67 -2.74 1.92 -6.55
C ILE A 67 -4.05 2.23 -5.84
N ASP A 68 -4.22 3.48 -5.41
CA ASP A 68 -5.46 3.93 -4.79
C ASP A 68 -6.60 3.93 -5.83
N GLY A 69 -7.84 3.66 -5.40
CA GLY A 69 -8.99 3.60 -6.31
C GLY A 69 -9.32 4.92 -7.00
N LYS A 70 -8.76 6.05 -6.53
CA LYS A 70 -8.88 7.36 -7.19
C LYS A 70 -7.74 7.67 -8.15
N MET A 71 -6.78 6.77 -8.30
CA MET A 71 -5.61 6.95 -9.14
C MET A 71 -5.70 6.05 -10.37
N GLU A 72 -5.14 6.54 -11.47
CA GLU A 72 -5.03 5.81 -12.73
C GLU A 72 -3.56 5.56 -13.06
N LEU A 73 -3.26 4.37 -13.55
CA LEU A 73 -1.93 4.01 -14.02
C LEU A 73 -1.81 4.42 -15.50
N VAL A 74 -1.13 5.52 -15.76
CA VAL A 74 -0.98 6.10 -17.10
C VAL A 74 0.34 5.73 -17.81
N VAL A 75 1.23 5.02 -17.11
CA VAL A 75 2.55 4.60 -17.62
C VAL A 75 2.69 3.09 -17.43
N ASP A 76 3.46 2.45 -18.31
CA ASP A 76 3.81 1.03 -18.19
C ASP A 76 4.34 0.72 -16.77
N PRO A 77 3.72 -0.19 -16.01
CA PRO A 77 4.17 -0.56 -14.69
C PRO A 77 5.61 -1.11 -14.64
N LEU A 78 6.14 -1.68 -15.72
CA LEU A 78 7.54 -2.10 -15.78
C LEU A 78 8.51 -0.93 -15.63
N LEU A 79 8.18 0.24 -16.18
CA LEU A 79 9.00 1.45 -16.04
C LEU A 79 9.01 1.96 -14.59
N ILE A 80 7.91 1.75 -13.85
CA ILE A 80 7.85 2.06 -12.41
C ILE A 80 8.81 1.15 -11.63
N LEU A 81 8.80 -0.16 -11.93
CA LEU A 81 9.70 -1.12 -11.29
C LEU A 81 11.17 -0.82 -11.63
N GLU A 82 11.46 -0.56 -12.89
CA GLU A 82 12.81 -0.26 -13.38
C GLU A 82 13.39 0.98 -12.70
N ARG A 83 12.63 2.08 -12.74
CA ARG A 83 13.06 3.36 -12.18
C ARG A 83 13.26 3.32 -10.67
N TYR A 84 12.35 2.68 -9.94
CA TYR A 84 12.29 2.83 -8.49
C TYR A 84 12.83 1.65 -7.71
N LEU A 85 12.83 0.44 -8.28
CA LEU A 85 13.37 -0.75 -7.63
C LEU A 85 14.71 -1.16 -8.27
N TRP A 86 14.75 -1.39 -9.59
CA TRP A 86 15.92 -2.04 -10.21
C TRP A 86 17.16 -1.15 -10.26
N ARG A 87 17.05 0.11 -10.73
CA ARG A 87 18.20 1.03 -10.82
C ARG A 87 18.90 1.26 -9.48
N GLY A 88 18.11 1.38 -8.42
CA GLY A 88 18.59 1.61 -7.05
C GLY A 88 18.83 0.35 -6.23
N LYS A 89 18.51 -0.84 -6.76
CA LYS A 89 18.45 -2.12 -6.01
C LYS A 89 17.61 -2.02 -4.73
N ASN A 90 16.48 -1.33 -4.80
CA ASN A 90 15.58 -1.12 -3.67
C ASN A 90 14.57 -2.27 -3.56
N THR A 91 14.19 -2.61 -2.32
CA THR A 91 13.20 -3.68 -2.05
C THR A 91 11.75 -3.18 -2.08
N PHE A 92 11.52 -1.89 -1.84
CA PHE A 92 10.20 -1.27 -1.93
C PHE A 92 10.30 0.21 -2.27
N ALA A 93 9.17 0.76 -2.75
CA ALA A 93 9.02 2.17 -3.03
C ALA A 93 7.64 2.65 -2.52
N ILE A 94 7.60 3.83 -1.90
CA ILE A 94 6.37 4.45 -1.38
C ILE A 94 6.38 5.92 -1.78
N ALA A 95 5.25 6.43 -2.27
CA ALA A 95 5.09 7.84 -2.56
C ALA A 95 5.10 8.69 -1.28
N GLN A 96 5.85 9.79 -1.28
CA GLN A 96 5.84 10.74 -0.17
C GLN A 96 4.46 11.40 -0.01
N HIS A 97 3.99 11.45 1.22
CA HIS A 97 2.76 12.15 1.57
C HIS A 97 3.00 13.67 1.55
N LYS A 98 2.10 14.44 0.91
CA LYS A 98 2.25 15.90 0.70
C LYS A 98 2.46 16.71 1.99
N HIS A 99 1.82 16.27 3.08
CA HIS A 99 1.70 17.09 4.30
C HIS A 99 2.37 16.49 5.54
N HIS A 100 2.68 15.19 5.53
CA HIS A 100 3.19 14.53 6.73
C HIS A 100 4.52 13.88 6.39
N ARG A 101 5.55 14.27 7.12
CA ARG A 101 6.93 13.82 6.90
C ARG A 101 7.26 12.56 7.70
N ASN A 102 6.42 12.21 8.67
CA ASN A 102 6.61 11.02 9.49
C ASN A 102 5.28 10.43 9.98
N ILE A 103 5.38 9.21 10.52
CA ILE A 103 4.24 8.44 11.03
C ILE A 103 3.58 9.08 12.26
N TYR A 104 4.32 9.86 13.05
CA TYR A 104 3.81 10.53 14.25
C TYR A 104 2.91 11.73 13.90
N GLU A 105 3.29 12.51 12.89
CA GLU A 105 2.44 13.58 12.33
C GLU A 105 1.14 13.00 11.74
N GLU A 106 1.24 11.87 11.04
CA GLU A 106 0.06 11.14 10.53
C GLU A 106 -0.81 10.62 11.69
N ALA A 107 -0.21 10.13 12.77
CA ALA A 107 -0.94 9.68 13.96
C ALA A 107 -1.70 10.83 14.62
N ASP A 108 -1.08 12.00 14.77
CA ASP A 108 -1.73 13.20 15.30
C ASP A 108 -2.86 13.70 14.38
N ALA A 109 -2.65 13.65 13.06
CA ALA A 109 -3.72 13.93 12.09
C ALA A 109 -4.89 12.95 12.21
N ASN A 110 -4.63 11.65 12.42
CA ASN A 110 -5.69 10.66 12.62
C ASN A 110 -6.44 10.88 13.95
N LYS A 111 -5.75 11.28 15.03
CA LYS A 111 -6.36 11.67 16.31
C LYS A 111 -7.28 12.90 16.15
N ARG A 112 -6.88 13.88 15.35
CA ARG A 112 -7.72 15.07 15.04
C ARG A 112 -8.97 14.70 14.24
N ARG A 113 -8.85 13.78 13.28
CA ARG A 113 -9.96 13.31 12.44
C ARG A 113 -10.90 12.32 13.15
N LYS A 114 -10.63 11.95 14.40
CA LYS A 114 -11.41 11.00 15.22
C LYS A 114 -11.71 9.67 14.50
N ARG A 115 -10.79 9.21 13.65
CA ARG A 115 -10.98 7.98 12.85
C ARG A 115 -10.84 6.70 13.66
N TYR A 116 -10.04 6.75 14.72
CA TYR A 116 -9.78 5.64 15.64
C TYR A 116 -9.70 6.16 17.08
N ALA A 117 -9.87 5.27 18.05
CA ALA A 117 -9.74 5.59 19.47
C ALA A 117 -8.32 6.12 19.75
N ARG A 118 -8.23 7.28 20.40
CA ARG A 118 -6.95 7.93 20.72
C ARG A 118 -5.98 7.03 21.51
N PRO A 119 -6.42 6.31 22.57
CA PRO A 119 -5.52 5.45 23.34
C PRO A 119 -4.88 4.35 22.48
N LEU A 120 -5.60 3.82 21.49
CA LEU A 120 -5.09 2.81 20.58
C LEU A 120 -4.00 3.38 19.67
N ILE A 121 -4.19 4.60 19.15
CA ILE A 121 -3.17 5.28 18.34
C ILE A 121 -1.92 5.54 19.18
N ASP A 122 -2.08 6.02 20.41
CA ASP A 122 -0.96 6.34 21.29
C ASP A 122 -0.16 5.08 21.69
N LEU A 123 -0.84 3.96 21.98
CA LEU A 123 -0.19 2.68 22.20
C LEU A 123 0.63 2.24 20.98
N HIS A 124 0.07 2.39 19.78
CA HIS A 124 0.74 2.03 18.54
C HIS A 124 2.01 2.85 18.30
N MET A 125 1.95 4.16 18.57
CA MET A 125 3.13 5.04 18.45
C MET A 125 4.22 4.71 19.47
N LYS A 126 3.84 4.27 20.69
CA LYS A 126 4.79 3.78 21.68
C LYS A 126 5.51 2.53 21.21
N ILE A 127 4.78 1.56 20.65
CA ILE A 127 5.38 0.33 20.07
C ILE A 127 6.36 0.72 18.97
N TYR A 128 5.96 1.57 18.02
CA TYR A 128 6.85 2.01 16.94
C TYR A 128 8.12 2.69 17.45
N TYR A 129 8.01 3.53 18.46
CA TYR A 129 9.17 4.16 19.07
C TYR A 129 10.11 3.13 19.72
N TYR A 130 9.53 2.18 20.46
CA TYR A 130 10.25 1.09 21.12
C TYR A 130 10.99 0.18 20.13
N GLU A 131 10.34 -0.16 19.02
CA GLU A 131 10.90 -0.95 17.91
C GLU A 131 11.91 -0.15 17.04
N GLY A 132 12.31 1.06 17.47
CA GLY A 132 13.36 1.83 16.83
C GLY A 132 12.90 2.78 15.71
N MET A 133 11.60 2.88 15.43
CA MET A 133 11.05 3.78 14.42
C MET A 133 10.98 5.23 14.90
N LYS A 134 12.12 5.83 15.25
CA LYS A 134 12.22 7.18 15.83
C LYS A 134 11.63 8.26 14.90
N PRO A 135 11.10 9.38 15.44
CA PRO A 135 10.61 10.51 14.65
C PRO A 135 11.61 11.00 13.61
N TRP A 136 11.09 11.58 12.53
CA TRP A 136 11.93 12.18 11.49
C TRP A 136 12.64 13.42 12.04
N SER A 137 13.89 13.64 11.60
CA SER A 137 14.69 14.81 11.93
C SER A 137 15.42 15.29 10.67
N SER A 138 15.81 16.57 10.62
CA SER A 138 16.55 17.16 9.49
C SER A 138 17.89 16.46 9.20
N SER A 139 18.46 15.79 10.20
CA SER A 139 19.66 14.95 10.07
C SER A 139 19.43 13.64 9.32
N LYS A 140 18.19 13.15 9.24
CA LYS A 140 17.80 12.01 8.39
C LYS A 140 17.55 12.51 6.97
N LYS A 141 18.64 12.85 6.26
CA LYS A 141 18.56 13.23 4.84
C LYS A 141 18.02 12.06 4.03
N THR A 142 16.95 12.29 3.27
CA THR A 142 16.52 11.38 2.20
C THR A 142 17.62 11.39 1.14
N ILE A 143 18.08 10.21 0.70
CA ILE A 143 18.96 10.11 -0.47
C ILE A 143 18.11 10.49 -1.69
N SER A 144 18.04 11.79 -1.98
CA SER A 144 17.41 12.33 -3.18
C SER A 144 18.39 12.19 -4.32
N GLY A 145 18.49 10.98 -4.85
CA GLY A 145 19.18 10.73 -6.11
C GLY A 145 18.30 11.19 -7.27
N LEU A 146 18.75 12.26 -7.94
CA LEU A 146 18.37 12.73 -9.29
C LEU A 146 17.17 13.69 -9.34
N GLY A 147 17.52 14.98 -9.34
CA GLY A 147 16.60 16.06 -9.64
C GLY A 147 16.24 16.11 -11.12
N VAL A 148 14.93 16.20 -11.40
CA VAL A 148 14.34 16.91 -12.53
C VAL A 148 12.93 17.36 -12.10
N GLY A 149 12.60 18.62 -12.36
CA GLY A 149 11.23 19.11 -12.59
C GLY A 149 10.22 19.03 -11.45
N SER A 150 9.78 20.19 -10.99
CA SER A 150 8.51 20.36 -10.28
C SER A 150 7.34 19.91 -11.15
N ASP A 151 6.80 18.72 -10.88
CA ASP A 151 5.36 18.45 -10.77
C ASP A 151 5.16 16.99 -10.33
N HIS A 152 4.39 16.82 -9.25
CA HIS A 152 4.00 15.52 -8.67
C HIS A 152 5.14 14.53 -8.42
N LYS A 153 6.03 14.86 -7.47
CA LYS A 153 7.11 13.97 -7.05
C LYS A 153 6.61 12.74 -6.30
N LEU A 154 6.96 11.56 -6.82
CA LEU A 154 6.95 10.29 -6.12
C LEU A 154 8.31 10.15 -5.42
N ASP A 155 8.47 10.78 -4.25
CA ASP A 155 9.71 10.68 -3.49
C ASP A 155 9.69 9.42 -2.60
N ILE A 156 10.76 8.61 -2.68
CA ILE A 156 10.84 7.25 -2.11
C ILE A 156 11.63 7.23 -0.81
N TYR A 157 11.10 6.52 0.18
CA TYR A 157 11.82 6.20 1.42
C TYR A 157 12.62 4.92 1.24
N LEU A 158 13.94 5.04 1.37
CA LEU A 158 14.89 3.95 1.40
C LEU A 158 15.28 3.66 2.86
N ALA A 159 15.21 2.40 3.27
CA ALA A 159 15.95 1.92 4.43
C ALA A 159 17.13 1.08 3.89
N PRO A 160 18.38 1.38 4.27
CA PRO A 160 19.49 0.50 3.93
C PRO A 160 19.30 -0.82 4.69
N SER A 161 19.32 -1.94 3.96
CA SER A 161 19.58 -3.24 4.57
C SER A 161 21.04 -3.25 5.00
N GLY A 162 21.29 -3.25 6.31
CA GLY A 162 22.63 -3.45 6.86
C GLY A 162 23.21 -4.76 6.35
N SER A 163 24.44 -4.68 5.84
CA SER A 163 25.35 -5.79 5.60
C SER A 163 25.81 -6.42 6.91
#